data_AF-A0A397FL88-F1
#
_entry.id   AF-A0A397FL88-F1
#
_cell.length_a   1.000
_cell.length_b   1.000
_cell.length_c   1.000
_cell.angle_alpha   90.00
_cell.angle_beta   90.00
_cell.angle_gamma   90.00
#
_symmetry.space_group_name_H-M   'P 1'
#
loop_
_entity.id
_entity.type
_entity.pdbx_description
1 polymer ?
#
loop_
_entity_poly.entity_id
_entity_poly.type
_entity_poly.pdbx_seq_one_letter_code
_entity_poly.pdbx_strand_id
1 'polypeptide(L)'
;MPLPPLITTTPEGRRIYPLEITINSKKLSRLIIDPHFEKKHGNYVNDKLIWESVQQLNNGFFLPDPPKTLSTWQYFTIENMLHKGKYYCLVWCWKKENPNYIGIVNCY
;
A
#
# COMPACT_ATOMS: atom_id res chain seq x y z
N MET A 1 10.57 12.42 -2.77
CA MET A 1 9.83 13.38 -1.91
C MET A 1 9.97 12.95 -0.45
N PRO A 2 9.87 13.85 0.53
CA PRO A 2 9.83 13.44 1.93
C PRO A 2 8.55 12.64 2.22
N LEU A 3 8.63 11.69 3.16
CA LEU A 3 7.44 11.04 3.72
C LEU A 3 6.61 12.13 4.43
N PRO A 4 5.30 12.23 4.18
CA PRO A 4 4.46 13.20 4.87
C PRO A 4 4.36 12.88 6.37
N PRO A 5 3.92 13.85 7.21
CA PRO A 5 3.70 13.60 8.63
C PRO A 5 2.75 12.43 8.87
N LEU A 6 3.07 11.62 9.87
CA LEU A 6 2.21 10.56 10.36
C LEU A 6 0.93 11.18 10.95
N ILE A 7 -0.24 10.72 10.50
CA ILE A 7 -1.55 11.17 11.03
C ILE A 7 -1.80 10.51 12.38
N THR A 8 -1.69 9.17 12.43
CA THR A 8 -1.92 8.39 13.64
C THR A 8 -1.38 6.96 13.47
N THR A 9 -1.30 6.24 14.59
CA THR A 9 -0.98 4.81 14.66
C THR A 9 -2.13 4.09 15.36
N THR A 10 -2.60 2.98 14.79
CA THR A 10 -3.65 2.15 15.43
C THR A 10 -3.05 1.30 16.56
N PRO A 11 -3.87 0.74 17.48
CA PRO A 11 -3.39 -0.17 18.52
C PRO A 11 -2.64 -1.39 17.98
N GLU A 12 -2.99 -1.85 16.77
CA GLU A 12 -2.32 -2.95 16.06
C GLU A 12 -1.00 -2.53 15.39
N GLY A 13 -0.57 -1.27 15.56
CA GLY A 13 0.67 -0.73 15.01
C GLY A 13 0.57 -0.25 13.56
N ARG A 14 -0.63 -0.16 12.98
CA ARG A 14 -0.79 0.34 11.60
C ARG A 14 -0.57 1.85 11.54
N ARG A 15 0.27 2.30 10.63
CA ARG A 15 0.62 3.72 10.47
C ARG A 15 -0.17 4.35 9.35
N ILE A 16 -0.74 5.52 9.61
CA ILE A 16 -1.61 6.21 8.65
C ILE A 16 -0.95 7.50 8.18
N TYR A 17 -0.79 7.64 6.87
CA TYR A 17 -0.22 8.82 6.21
C TYR A 17 -1.24 9.45 5.26
N PRO A 18 -1.18 10.78 5.05
CA PRO A 18 -1.95 11.41 3.98
C PRO A 18 -1.38 10.96 2.63
N LEU A 19 -2.26 10.78 1.66
CA LEU A 19 -1.90 10.35 0.31
C LEU A 19 -2.95 10.88 -0.66
N GLU A 20 -2.55 11.38 -1.82
CA GLU A 20 -3.50 11.73 -2.88
C GLU A 20 -3.11 11.00 -4.15
N ILE A 21 -3.81 9.92 -4.46
CA ILE A 21 -3.61 9.16 -5.69
C ILE A 21 -4.94 8.67 -6.26
N THR A 22 -4.92 8.33 -7.54
CA THR A 22 -6.03 7.66 -8.22
C THR A 22 -5.56 6.30 -8.71
N ILE A 23 -6.27 5.22 -8.41
CA ILE A 23 -5.96 3.88 -8.95
C ILE A 23 -7.28 3.26 -9.43
N ASN A 24 -7.32 2.65 -10.62
CA ASN A 24 -8.56 2.08 -11.19
C ASN A 24 -9.73 3.09 -11.17
N SER A 25 -9.44 4.36 -11.49
CA SER A 25 -10.36 5.49 -11.43
C SER A 25 -10.97 5.78 -10.03
N LYS A 26 -10.39 5.23 -8.96
CA LYS A 26 -10.80 5.48 -7.56
C LYS A 26 -9.80 6.41 -6.90
N LYS A 27 -10.32 7.51 -6.33
CA LYS A 27 -9.52 8.47 -5.57
C LYS A 27 -9.28 7.96 -4.15
N LEU A 28 -8.02 7.89 -3.75
CA LEU A 28 -7.61 7.47 -2.42
C LEU A 28 -6.92 8.65 -1.73
N SER A 29 -7.30 8.86 -0.47
CA SER A 29 -6.90 10.03 0.34
C SER A 29 -5.91 9.68 1.47
N ARG A 30 -5.68 8.38 1.70
CA ARG A 30 -4.89 7.88 2.83
C ARG A 30 -4.13 6.62 2.47
N LEU A 31 -2.93 6.51 3.02
CA LEU A 31 -2.10 5.31 3.04
C LEU A 31 -2.14 4.71 4.43
N ILE A 32 -2.44 3.42 4.54
CA ILE A 32 -2.35 2.66 5.78
C ILE A 32 -1.28 1.58 5.60
N ILE A 33 -0.25 1.58 6.44
CA ILE A 33 0.84 0.61 6.39
C ILE A 33 0.70 -0.37 7.54
N ASP A 34 0.57 -1.66 7.23
CA ASP A 34 0.63 -2.73 8.22
C ASP A 34 2.11 -3.02 8.60
N PRO A 35 2.45 -3.16 9.88
CA PRO A 35 3.84 -3.40 10.31
C PRO A 35 4.36 -4.80 9.95
N HIS A 36 3.56 -5.65 9.29
CA HIS A 36 3.94 -7.02 8.95
C HIS A 36 5.31 -7.14 8.26
N PHE A 37 5.66 -6.20 7.38
CA PHE A 37 6.94 -6.22 6.66
C PHE A 37 8.14 -6.14 7.62
N GLU A 38 8.01 -5.49 8.77
CA GLU A 38 9.12 -5.28 9.72
C GLU A 38 9.66 -6.59 10.26
N LYS A 39 8.82 -7.63 10.35
CA LYS A 39 9.19 -8.95 10.88
C LYS A 39 10.31 -9.63 10.09
N LYS A 40 10.39 -9.38 8.77
CA LYS A 40 11.34 -10.06 7.88
C LYS A 40 12.15 -9.12 6.99
N HIS A 41 11.64 -7.90 6.76
CA HIS A 41 12.13 -6.98 5.74
C HIS A 41 12.44 -5.59 6.30
N GLY A 42 12.25 -5.36 7.62
CA GLY A 42 12.43 -4.04 8.25
C GLY A 42 13.86 -3.48 8.20
N ASN A 43 14.85 -4.30 7.88
CA ASN A 43 16.23 -3.87 7.65
C ASN A 43 16.43 -3.16 6.31
N TYR A 44 15.53 -3.33 5.34
CA TYR A 44 15.65 -2.71 4.00
C TYR A 44 14.35 -2.13 3.43
N VAL A 45 13.21 -2.41 4.06
CA VAL A 45 11.90 -1.80 3.78
C VAL A 45 11.54 -0.88 4.95
N ASN A 46 10.99 0.28 4.63
CA ASN A 46 10.49 1.25 5.60
C ASN A 46 9.32 2.03 5.00
N ASP A 47 8.64 2.84 5.84
CA ASP A 47 7.45 3.57 5.43
C ASP A 47 7.70 4.54 4.27
N LYS A 48 8.88 5.17 4.22
CA LYS A 48 9.24 6.06 3.12
C LYS A 48 9.32 5.30 1.81
N LEU A 49 9.97 4.14 1.79
CA LEU A 49 10.05 3.29 0.61
C LEU A 49 8.65 2.87 0.17
N ILE A 50 7.82 2.40 1.10
CA ILE A 50 6.44 1.99 0.82
C ILE A 50 5.64 3.17 0.25
N TRP A 51 5.75 4.35 0.83
CA TRP A 51 5.07 5.55 0.33
C TRP A 51 5.55 5.92 -1.08
N GLU A 52 6.86 5.92 -1.33
CA GLU A 52 7.42 6.18 -2.66
C GLU A 52 7.04 5.10 -3.68
N SER A 53 6.86 3.85 -3.26
CA SER A 53 6.30 2.78 -4.09
C SER A 53 4.85 3.05 -4.42
N VAL A 54 4.00 3.33 -3.44
CA VAL A 54 2.57 3.61 -3.65
C VAL A 54 2.34 4.80 -4.58
N GLN A 55 3.19 5.83 -4.52
CA GLN A 55 3.14 6.96 -5.45
C GLN A 55 3.28 6.55 -6.92
N GLN A 56 4.04 5.50 -7.22
CA GLN A 56 4.21 4.98 -8.59
C GLN A 56 2.94 4.30 -9.13
N LEU A 57 1.98 3.97 -8.25
CA LEU A 57 0.70 3.38 -8.65
C LEU A 57 -0.28 4.43 -9.17
N ASN A 58 0.01 5.72 -8.98
CA ASN A 58 -0.91 6.80 -9.31
C ASN A 58 -1.28 6.81 -10.80
N ASN A 59 -2.57 6.96 -11.06
CA ASN A 59 -3.25 6.82 -12.35
C ASN A 59 -3.11 5.43 -13.00
N GLY A 60 -2.60 4.43 -12.28
CA GLY A 60 -2.45 3.07 -12.77
C GLY A 60 -3.76 2.29 -12.80
N PHE A 61 -3.76 1.25 -13.63
CA PHE A 61 -4.83 0.25 -13.70
C PHE A 61 -4.29 -1.14 -13.36
N PHE A 62 -4.84 -1.77 -12.33
CA PHE A 62 -4.40 -3.06 -11.81
C PHE A 62 -5.58 -4.02 -11.68
N LEU A 63 -5.39 -5.25 -12.12
CA LEU A 63 -6.36 -6.31 -11.89
C LEU A 63 -6.22 -6.83 -10.46
N PRO A 64 -7.33 -7.06 -9.74
CA PRO A 64 -7.25 -7.68 -8.44
C PRO A 64 -6.78 -9.12 -8.51
N ASP A 65 -6.14 -9.56 -7.44
CA ASP A 65 -5.87 -10.97 -7.22
C ASP A 65 -7.21 -11.73 -7.14
N PRO A 66 -7.23 -13.03 -7.51
CA PRO A 66 -8.44 -13.85 -7.46
C PRO A 66 -9.14 -13.71 -6.09
N PRO A 67 -10.45 -13.41 -6.07
CA PRO A 67 -11.14 -13.11 -4.83
C PRO A 67 -11.12 -14.33 -3.91
N LYS A 68 -10.62 -14.14 -2.68
CA LYS A 68 -11.00 -15.01 -1.58
C LYS A 68 -12.50 -14.80 -1.36
N THR A 69 -13.28 -15.86 -1.50
CA THR A 69 -14.76 -15.85 -1.44
C THR A 69 -15.26 -15.05 -0.22
N LEU A 70 -16.32 -14.25 -0.43
CA LEU A 70 -17.02 -13.44 0.59
C LEU A 70 -16.24 -12.30 1.29
N SER A 71 -15.02 -11.97 0.85
CA SER A 71 -14.29 -10.84 1.45
C SER A 71 -14.84 -9.48 1.01
N THR A 72 -15.01 -8.57 1.97
CA THR A 72 -15.30 -7.13 1.74
C THR A 72 -14.08 -6.36 1.19
N TRP A 73 -12.93 -7.03 1.13
CA TRP A 73 -11.66 -6.50 0.65
C TRP A 73 -11.31 -7.03 -0.72
N GLN A 74 -10.60 -6.20 -1.46
CA GLN A 74 -9.98 -6.53 -2.74
C GLN A 74 -8.47 -6.39 -2.58
N TYR A 75 -7.74 -7.43 -2.95
CA TYR A 75 -6.28 -7.52 -2.84
C TYR A 75 -5.64 -7.43 -4.21
N PHE A 76 -4.40 -6.97 -4.23
CA PHE A 76 -3.60 -6.78 -5.41
C PHE A 76 -2.15 -7.07 -5.07
N THR A 77 -1.47 -7.72 -6.00
CA THR A 77 -0.04 -7.99 -5.92
C THR A 77 0.64 -7.40 -7.14
N ILE A 78 1.69 -6.61 -6.90
CA ILE A 78 2.60 -6.15 -7.95
C ILE A 78 3.94 -6.81 -7.68
N GLU A 79 4.30 -7.73 -8.55
CA GLU A 79 5.62 -8.35 -8.56
C GLU A 79 6.60 -7.45 -9.35
N ASN A 80 7.89 -7.54 -9.01
CA ASN A 80 8.97 -6.87 -9.73
C ASN A 80 8.82 -5.35 -9.83
N MET A 81 8.33 -4.71 -8.78
CA MET A 81 8.29 -3.26 -8.68
C MET A 81 9.71 -2.69 -8.54
N LEU A 82 10.20 -2.02 -9.58
CA LEU A 82 11.53 -1.41 -9.58
C LEU A 82 11.51 -0.11 -8.78
N HIS A 83 12.25 -0.06 -7.67
CA HIS A 83 12.47 1.14 -6.89
C HIS A 83 13.96 1.29 -6.55
N LYS A 84 14.58 2.39 -6.99
CA LYS A 84 16.01 2.70 -6.77
C LYS A 84 16.96 1.52 -7.12
N GLY A 85 16.70 0.85 -8.24
CA GLY A 85 17.54 -0.24 -8.73
C GLY A 85 17.33 -1.59 -8.05
N LYS A 86 16.36 -1.70 -7.14
CA LYS A 86 15.95 -2.97 -6.51
C LYS A 86 14.51 -3.32 -6.88
N TYR A 87 14.25 -4.61 -7.02
CA TYR A 87 12.91 -5.11 -7.25
C TYR A 87 12.25 -5.45 -5.92
N TYR A 88 10.99 -5.04 -5.79
CA TYR A 88 10.16 -5.30 -4.63
C TYR A 88 8.87 -5.97 -5.06
N CYS A 89 8.28 -6.73 -4.15
CA CYS A 89 6.88 -7.11 -4.22
C CYS A 89 6.07 -6.16 -3.34
N LEU A 90 4.93 -5.67 -3.85
CA LEU A 90 3.99 -4.84 -3.10
C LEU A 90 2.64 -5.53 -3.04
N VAL A 91 2.21 -5.89 -1.83
CA VAL A 91 0.89 -6.48 -1.58
C VAL A 91 0.02 -5.43 -0.91
N TRP A 92 -1.10 -5.10 -1.55
CA TRP A 92 -1.98 -4.03 -1.10
C TRP A 92 -3.45 -4.38 -1.26
N CYS A 93 -4.31 -3.64 -0.58
CA CYS A 93 -5.74 -3.87 -0.59
C CYS A 93 -6.55 -2.58 -0.38
N TRP A 94 -7.83 -2.66 -0.72
CA TRP A 94 -8.84 -1.67 -0.33
C TRP A 94 -10.19 -2.34 -0.09
N LYS A 95 -11.14 -1.61 0.50
CA LYS A 95 -12.54 -2.06 0.56
C LYS A 95 -13.16 -2.03 -0.83
N LYS A 96 -13.96 -3.05 -1.17
CA LYS A 96 -14.66 -3.11 -2.46
C LYS A 96 -15.64 -1.94 -2.61
N GLU A 97 -16.33 -1.60 -1.53
CA GLU A 97 -17.28 -0.50 -1.49
C GLU A 97 -16.58 0.79 -1.05
N ASN A 98 -16.73 1.83 -1.89
CA ASN A 98 -16.27 3.21 -1.62
C ASN A 98 -14.86 3.30 -1.01
N PRO A 99 -13.82 2.76 -1.67
CA PRO A 99 -12.46 2.84 -1.17
C PRO A 99 -12.01 4.30 -1.11
N ASN A 100 -11.56 4.74 0.07
CA ASN A 100 -10.99 6.07 0.28
C ASN A 100 -9.54 6.01 0.84
N TYR A 101 -8.99 4.81 1.01
CA TYR A 101 -7.61 4.56 1.40
C TYR A 101 -7.05 3.33 0.68
N ILE A 102 -5.73 3.25 0.62
CA ILE A 102 -4.97 2.05 0.26
C ILE A 102 -4.33 1.46 1.51
N GLY A 103 -4.51 0.17 1.74
CA GLY A 103 -3.85 -0.60 2.79
C GLY A 103 -2.68 -1.38 2.22
N ILE A 104 -1.49 -1.22 2.79
CA ILE A 104 -0.31 -2.01 2.45
C ILE A 104 -0.20 -3.16 3.44
N VAL A 105 -0.35 -4.36 2.91
CA VAL A 105 -0.33 -5.60 3.69
C VAL A 105 1.10 -6.07 3.87
N ASN A 106 1.92 -5.98 2.83
CA ASN A 106 3.33 -6.33 2.88
C ASN A 106 4.13 -5.64 1.77
N CYS A 107 5.43 -5.49 1.98
CA CYS A 107 6.40 -5.08 0.97
C CYS A 107 7.73 -5.79 1.25
N TYR A 108 8.36 -6.40 0.24
CA TYR A 108 9.56 -7.21 0.41
C TYR A 108 10.45 -7.31 -0.82
#